data_AF-A0A6C0AN09-F1
#
_entry.id   AF-A0A6C0AN09-F1
#
_cell.length_a   1.000
_cell.length_b   1.000
_cell.length_c   1.000
_cell.angle_alpha   90.00
_cell.angle_beta   90.00
_cell.angle_gamma   90.00
#
_symmetry.space_group_name_H-M   'P 1'
#
loop_
_entity.id
_entity.type
_entity.pdbx_description
1 polymer ?
#
loop_
_entity_poly.entity_id
_entity_poly.type
_entity_poly.pdbx_seq_one_letter_code
_entity_poly.pdbx_strand_id
1 'polypeptide(L)'
;MIGNDAERTEAASTVDATTLYVPLQFWFCRNPGLALPLIALQYHEVKFNLQFATLATVTNGSISGTPSLGASLYVDYIYLDTDERRQFAQVQHEYLIEQLQFTGAETVSGSGSITYKSKLALNHPCKELVWVHHLGGVQPSDFSDSAADTVVDAKLQLNGQDRFSTRPGSYFNLVQPYQHHTRIPSVGIYVYSFALNPEAHQPSGTVNMSRIDNATLQLTLSAAGSLHVYAVNYNVLRVMAGMGGLAYSN
;
A
#
# COMPACT_ATOMS: atom_id res chain seq x y z
N MET A 1 15.61 11.67 -2.54
CA MET A 1 14.55 11.67 -3.57
C MET A 1 13.15 11.87 -2.97
N ILE A 2 12.79 11.15 -1.90
CA ILE A 2 11.50 11.31 -1.19
C ILE A 2 11.63 11.99 0.18
N GLY A 3 12.78 12.61 0.47
CA GLY A 3 12.98 13.45 1.66
C GLY A 3 13.34 12.73 2.97
N ASN A 4 13.61 11.42 2.94
CA ASN A 4 14.17 10.70 4.10
C ASN A 4 15.70 10.78 4.10
N ASP A 5 16.22 11.96 4.39
CA ASP A 5 17.65 12.26 4.53
C ASP A 5 17.88 13.13 5.78
N ALA A 6 19.10 13.11 6.32
CA ALA A 6 19.42 13.72 7.61
C ALA A 6 19.10 15.23 7.65
N GLU A 7 19.28 15.94 6.52
CA GLU A 7 18.99 17.38 6.41
C GLU A 7 17.50 17.71 6.57
N ARG A 8 16.62 16.71 6.40
CA ARG A 8 15.16 16.88 6.38
C ARG A 8 14.44 16.13 7.49
N THR A 9 15.10 15.17 8.13
CA THR A 9 14.56 14.43 9.27
C THR A 9 15.09 14.98 10.60
N GLU A 10 16.24 15.65 10.62
CA GLU A 10 16.75 16.32 11.81
C GLU A 10 16.13 17.71 12.00
N ALA A 11 15.95 18.10 13.26
CA ALA A 11 15.39 19.40 13.58
C ALA A 11 16.37 20.53 13.18
N ALA A 12 15.96 21.36 12.23
CA ALA A 12 16.72 22.52 11.78
C ALA A 12 15.97 23.83 12.07
N SER A 13 16.72 24.90 12.35
CA SER A 13 16.14 26.24 12.54
C SER A 13 15.61 26.86 11.24
N THR A 14 16.14 26.42 10.10
CA THR A 14 15.76 26.86 8.75
C THR A 14 15.80 25.64 7.83
N VAL A 15 14.78 25.52 6.97
CA VAL A 15 14.68 24.44 5.98
C VAL A 15 14.62 25.09 4.60
N ASP A 16 15.59 24.75 3.75
CA ASP A 16 15.66 25.31 2.40
C ASP A 16 14.58 24.71 1.48
N ALA A 17 14.15 25.50 0.50
CA ALA A 17 13.25 25.02 -0.54
C ALA A 17 13.89 23.87 -1.31
N THR A 18 13.15 22.79 -1.57
CA THR A 18 13.68 21.69 -2.39
C THR A 18 12.62 21.01 -3.22
N THR A 19 13.07 20.44 -4.33
CA THR A 19 12.28 19.61 -5.23
C THR A 19 12.35 18.15 -4.80
N LEU A 20 11.18 17.53 -4.62
CA LEU A 20 11.05 16.10 -4.35
C LEU A 20 10.50 15.38 -5.58
N TYR A 21 11.00 14.18 -5.83
CA TYR A 21 10.51 13.30 -6.90
C TYR A 21 9.88 12.07 -6.26
N VAL A 22 8.55 12.00 -6.29
CA VAL A 22 7.77 10.91 -5.69
C VAL A 22 7.26 9.99 -6.80
N PRO A 23 7.82 8.78 -6.96
CA PRO A 23 7.36 7.84 -7.98
C PRO A 23 6.01 7.24 -7.58
N LEU A 24 5.03 7.28 -8.49
CA LEU A 24 3.76 6.60 -8.30
C LEU A 24 3.96 5.09 -8.48
N GLN A 25 3.40 4.30 -7.57
CA GLN A 25 3.62 2.84 -7.50
C GLN A 25 2.40 2.06 -7.99
N PHE A 26 1.74 2.50 -9.06
CA PHE A 26 0.68 1.73 -9.72
C PHE A 26 1.25 0.53 -10.46
N TRP A 27 0.41 -0.45 -10.76
CA TRP A 27 0.81 -1.68 -11.47
C TRP A 27 1.48 -1.40 -12.83
N PHE A 28 1.03 -0.36 -13.56
CA PHE A 28 1.62 0.05 -14.86
C PHE A 28 2.91 0.87 -14.72
N CYS A 29 3.33 1.24 -13.51
CA CYS A 29 4.58 1.97 -13.25
C CYS A 29 5.75 1.03 -12.88
N ARG A 30 5.47 -0.22 -12.52
CA ARG A 30 6.47 -1.17 -11.99
C ARG A 30 7.08 -2.07 -13.06
N ASN A 31 6.34 -2.36 -14.12
CA ASN A 31 6.77 -3.24 -15.18
C ASN A 31 6.33 -2.68 -16.55
N PRO A 32 7.24 -2.42 -17.50
CA PRO A 32 6.88 -1.93 -18.83
C PRO A 32 5.98 -2.89 -19.61
N GLY A 33 6.02 -4.20 -19.32
CA GLY A 33 5.11 -5.18 -19.92
C GLY A 33 3.63 -4.99 -19.55
N LEU A 34 3.35 -4.15 -18.55
CA LEU A 34 2.00 -3.77 -18.13
C LEU A 34 1.73 -2.28 -18.36
N ALA A 35 2.47 -1.63 -19.26
CA ALA A 35 2.20 -0.25 -19.60
C ALA A 35 0.74 -0.09 -20.05
N LEU A 36 0.06 0.94 -19.54
CA LEU A 36 -1.35 1.18 -19.81
C LEU A 36 -1.55 1.59 -21.29
N PRO A 37 -2.29 0.83 -22.11
CA PRO A 37 -2.37 1.08 -23.55
C PRO A 37 -3.38 2.19 -23.86
N LEU A 38 -2.95 3.46 -23.76
CA LEU A 38 -3.82 4.62 -24.02
C LEU A 38 -4.44 4.61 -25.44
N ILE A 39 -3.73 4.05 -26.42
CA ILE A 39 -4.25 3.89 -27.78
C ILE A 39 -5.49 2.98 -27.85
N ALA A 40 -5.61 2.02 -26.94
CA ALA A 40 -6.74 1.10 -26.83
C ALA A 40 -7.87 1.64 -25.94
N LEU A 41 -7.68 2.81 -25.32
CA LEU A 41 -8.61 3.47 -24.39
C LEU A 41 -9.18 4.78 -24.97
N GLN A 42 -9.45 4.81 -26.28
CA GLN A 42 -9.89 6.02 -26.98
C GLN A 42 -11.14 6.68 -26.36
N TYR A 43 -12.05 5.90 -25.77
CA TYR A 43 -13.31 6.37 -25.19
C TYR A 43 -13.30 6.36 -23.65
N HIS A 44 -12.14 6.15 -23.02
CA HIS A 44 -12.02 6.11 -21.56
C HIS A 44 -10.93 7.08 -21.09
N GLU A 45 -11.32 8.08 -20.30
CA GLU A 45 -10.38 9.06 -19.74
C GLU A 45 -9.58 8.49 -18.57
N VAL A 46 -8.25 8.59 -18.64
CA VAL A 46 -7.36 8.25 -17.53
C VAL A 46 -7.04 9.53 -16.74
N LYS A 47 -7.45 9.57 -15.47
CA LYS A 47 -7.30 10.74 -14.59
C LYS A 47 -6.53 10.40 -13.32
N PHE A 48 -5.72 11.35 -12.86
CA PHE A 48 -5.09 11.29 -11.55
C PHE A 48 -5.75 12.33 -10.64
N ASN A 49 -6.27 11.88 -9.50
CA ASN A 49 -6.79 12.75 -8.46
C ASN A 49 -5.79 12.76 -7.31
N LEU A 50 -5.19 13.92 -7.04
CA LEU A 50 -4.18 14.10 -6.01
C LEU A 50 -4.73 14.99 -4.90
N GLN A 51 -4.70 14.49 -3.67
CA GLN A 51 -5.03 15.25 -2.48
C GLN A 51 -3.76 15.44 -1.66
N PHE A 52 -3.38 16.69 -1.42
CA PHE A 52 -2.22 17.02 -0.61
C PHE A 52 -2.60 17.06 0.87
N ALA A 53 -1.72 16.52 1.71
CA ALA A 53 -1.84 16.63 3.15
C ALA A 53 -1.63 18.08 3.61
N THR A 54 -2.13 18.41 4.80
CA THR A 54 -1.91 19.74 5.39
C THR A 54 -0.46 19.88 5.87
N LEU A 55 0.03 21.11 6.02
CA LEU A 55 1.39 21.34 6.52
C LEU A 55 1.60 20.73 7.92
N ALA A 56 0.62 20.89 8.81
CA ALA A 56 0.68 20.36 10.18
C ALA A 56 0.89 18.84 10.20
N THR A 57 0.38 18.13 9.21
CA THR A 57 0.47 16.67 9.07
C THR A 57 1.73 16.18 8.37
N VAL A 58 2.64 17.05 7.94
CA VAL A 58 3.91 16.64 7.32
C VAL A 58 5.15 17.20 8.02
N THR A 59 4.98 17.90 9.15
CA THR A 59 6.07 18.58 9.85
C THR A 59 6.00 18.34 11.36
N ASN A 60 7.13 17.98 11.95
CA ASN A 60 7.26 17.83 13.39
C ASN A 60 7.77 19.13 14.02
N GLY A 61 6.90 19.86 14.73
CA GLY A 61 7.25 21.11 15.42
C GLY A 61 6.50 22.35 14.91
N SER A 62 6.89 23.52 15.42
CA SER A 62 6.29 24.81 15.08
C SER A 62 7.03 25.48 13.92
N ILE A 63 6.35 25.71 12.82
CA ILE A 63 6.92 26.39 11.64
C ILE A 63 6.56 27.87 11.68
N SER A 64 7.57 28.72 11.48
CA SER A 64 7.38 30.16 11.26
C SER A 64 7.38 30.45 9.77
N GLY A 65 6.18 30.63 9.19
CA GLY A 65 6.00 30.96 7.76
C GLY A 65 5.16 29.92 7.01
N THR A 66 4.50 30.35 5.93
CA THR A 66 3.72 29.47 5.06
C THR A 66 4.55 29.12 3.81
N PRO A 67 5.02 27.86 3.67
CA PRO A 67 5.74 27.45 2.48
C PRO A 67 4.80 27.41 1.27
N SER A 68 5.30 27.78 0.09
CA SER A 68 4.60 27.61 -1.18
C SER A 68 4.86 26.21 -1.75
N LEU A 69 3.80 25.49 -2.12
CA LEU A 69 3.91 24.19 -2.80
C LEU A 69 3.68 24.37 -4.30
N GLY A 70 4.68 24.03 -5.12
CA GLY A 70 4.53 23.81 -6.55
C GLY A 70 4.52 22.32 -6.86
N ALA A 71 3.56 21.85 -7.66
CA ALA A 71 3.44 20.45 -8.05
C ALA A 71 3.30 20.30 -9.57
N SER A 72 4.00 19.32 -10.12
CA SER A 72 3.95 18.94 -11.54
C SER A 72 3.96 17.42 -11.66
N LEU A 73 3.18 16.87 -12.59
CA LEU A 73 3.13 15.45 -12.88
C LEU A 73 3.90 15.15 -14.17
N TYR A 74 4.87 14.25 -14.08
CA TYR A 74 5.60 13.72 -15.23
C TYR A 74 5.05 12.34 -15.58
N VAL A 75 4.86 12.08 -16.88
CA VAL A 75 4.34 10.81 -17.40
C VAL A 75 5.23 10.37 -18.56
N ASP A 76 5.74 9.15 -18.48
CA ASP A 76 6.57 8.56 -19.52
C ASP A 76 5.69 7.84 -20.56
N TYR A 77 5.74 8.30 -21.81
CA TYR A 77 5.00 7.72 -22.93
C TYR A 77 5.88 6.78 -23.74
N ILE A 78 5.32 5.62 -24.12
CA ILE A 78 5.96 4.65 -25.00
C ILE A 78 5.36 4.81 -26.40
N TYR A 79 6.22 5.09 -27.38
CA TYR A 79 5.82 5.21 -28.79
C TYR A 79 6.12 3.92 -29.54
N LEU A 80 5.05 3.28 -30.02
CA LEU A 80 5.11 2.02 -30.76
C LEU A 80 5.23 2.29 -32.27
N ASP A 81 5.87 1.36 -32.98
CA ASP A 81 5.88 1.38 -34.45
C ASP A 81 4.47 1.07 -35.01
N THR A 82 4.26 1.35 -36.29
CA THR A 82 2.96 1.35 -36.97
C THR A 82 2.22 0.02 -36.82
N ASP A 83 2.92 -1.11 -36.97
CA ASP A 83 2.29 -2.43 -36.92
C ASP A 83 1.88 -2.82 -35.51
N GLU A 84 2.76 -2.63 -34.53
CA GLU A 84 2.46 -2.88 -33.12
C GLU A 84 1.37 -1.93 -32.61
N ARG A 85 1.42 -0.65 -32.98
CA ARG A 85 0.38 0.34 -32.66
C ARG A 85 -0.99 -0.08 -33.20
N ARG A 86 -1.06 -0.58 -34.44
CA ARG A 86 -2.32 -1.09 -35.03
C ARG A 86 -2.82 -2.31 -34.28
N GLN A 87 -1.92 -3.23 -33.93
CA GLN A 87 -2.26 -4.42 -33.15
C GLN A 87 -2.84 -4.04 -31.79
N PHE A 88 -2.19 -3.12 -31.05
CA PHE A 88 -2.68 -2.64 -29.77
C PHE A 88 -4.05 -1.94 -29.85
N ALA A 89 -4.34 -1.22 -30.94
CA ALA A 89 -5.61 -0.53 -31.10
C ALA A 89 -6.79 -1.49 -31.40
N GLN A 90 -6.53 -2.62 -32.05
CA GLN A 90 -7.57 -3.51 -32.59
C GLN A 90 -7.82 -4.75 -31.73
N VAL A 91 -6.77 -5.29 -31.10
CA VAL A 91 -6.84 -6.54 -30.33
C VAL A 91 -7.41 -6.28 -28.94
N GLN A 92 -8.14 -7.26 -28.40
CA GLN A 92 -8.55 -7.27 -26.99
C GLN A 92 -7.35 -7.55 -26.09
N HIS A 93 -7.17 -6.74 -25.06
CA HIS A 93 -6.14 -6.94 -24.05
C HIS A 93 -6.76 -7.36 -22.72
N GLU A 94 -6.09 -8.28 -22.03
CA GLU A 94 -6.37 -8.61 -20.63
C GLU A 94 -5.09 -8.47 -19.83
N TYR A 95 -5.11 -7.60 -18.84
CA TYR A 95 -3.99 -7.37 -17.93
C TYR A 95 -4.35 -7.94 -16.56
N LEU A 96 -3.50 -8.81 -16.04
CA LEU A 96 -3.49 -9.10 -14.63
C LEU A 96 -2.89 -7.88 -13.91
N ILE A 97 -3.66 -7.26 -13.03
CA ILE A 97 -3.27 -6.03 -12.33
C ILE A 97 -3.32 -6.23 -10.83
N GLU A 98 -2.64 -5.34 -10.12
CA GLU A 98 -2.67 -5.28 -8.66
C GLU A 98 -3.43 -4.05 -8.19
N GLN A 99 -4.20 -4.22 -7.13
CA GLN A 99 -4.95 -3.16 -6.45
C GLN A 99 -4.58 -3.16 -4.97
N LEU A 100 -4.64 -1.97 -4.37
CA LEU A 100 -4.48 -1.78 -2.93
C LEU A 100 -5.88 -1.63 -2.31
N GLN A 101 -6.17 -2.42 -1.29
CA GLN A 101 -7.35 -2.26 -0.44
C GLN A 101 -6.94 -1.69 0.91
N PHE A 102 -7.66 -0.65 1.32
CA PHE A 102 -7.55 -0.01 2.63
C PHE A 102 -8.94 0.43 3.06
N THR A 103 -9.42 -0.08 4.19
CA THR A 103 -10.78 0.16 4.70
C THR A 103 -10.87 1.39 5.61
N GLY A 104 -9.79 2.16 5.73
CA GLY A 104 -9.68 3.26 6.67
C GLY A 104 -8.96 2.87 7.96
N ALA A 105 -8.56 3.89 8.70
CA ALA A 105 -7.84 3.73 9.95
C ALA A 105 -8.80 3.33 11.09
N GLU A 106 -8.47 2.26 11.81
CA GLU A 106 -9.25 1.76 12.93
C GLU A 106 -8.72 2.38 14.23
N THR A 107 -9.60 2.97 15.04
CA THR A 107 -9.20 3.55 16.33
C THR A 107 -9.11 2.45 17.40
N VAL A 108 -7.96 2.35 18.05
CA VAL A 108 -7.70 1.45 19.17
C VAL A 108 -7.71 2.28 20.44
N SER A 109 -8.79 2.16 21.22
CA SER A 109 -8.95 2.88 22.49
C SER A 109 -8.65 1.97 23.69
N GLY A 110 -7.96 2.51 24.69
CA GLY A 110 -7.68 1.80 25.93
C GLY A 110 -6.44 2.33 26.65
N SER A 111 -6.03 1.65 27.73
CA SER A 111 -4.81 1.96 28.47
C SER A 111 -4.03 0.67 28.74
N GLY A 112 -2.71 0.71 28.57
CA GLY A 112 -1.84 -0.47 28.71
C GLY A 112 -1.96 -1.40 27.50
N SER A 113 -1.71 -2.71 27.71
CA SER A 113 -1.78 -3.69 26.64
C SER A 113 -3.24 -4.01 26.27
N ILE A 114 -3.56 -3.96 24.97
CA ILE A 114 -4.93 -4.02 24.45
C ILE A 114 -5.06 -5.20 23.49
N THR A 115 -6.01 -6.10 23.76
CA THR A 115 -6.42 -7.10 22.76
C THR A 115 -7.45 -6.48 21.82
N TYR A 116 -7.10 -6.39 20.54
CA TYR A 116 -7.93 -5.80 19.50
C TYR A 116 -8.25 -6.83 18.41
N LYS A 117 -9.48 -6.80 17.89
CA LYS A 117 -9.93 -7.68 16.81
C LYS A 117 -10.40 -6.83 15.63
N SER A 118 -9.53 -6.66 14.65
CA SER A 118 -9.87 -5.99 13.39
C SER A 118 -10.61 -6.97 12.49
N LYS A 119 -11.80 -6.56 12.03
CA LYS A 119 -12.58 -7.33 11.06
C LYS A 119 -12.21 -6.87 9.66
N LEU A 120 -11.55 -7.74 8.90
CA LEU A 120 -11.04 -7.43 7.58
C LEU A 120 -12.16 -7.55 6.55
N ALA A 121 -12.65 -6.42 6.05
CA ALA A 121 -13.62 -6.34 4.95
C ALA A 121 -12.88 -6.28 3.60
N LEU A 122 -12.18 -7.36 3.26
CA LEU A 122 -11.34 -7.46 2.07
C LEU A 122 -11.97 -8.38 1.01
N ASN A 123 -11.64 -8.13 -0.25
CA ASN A 123 -12.11 -8.88 -1.41
C ASN A 123 -10.97 -9.36 -2.30
N HIS A 124 -11.31 -10.17 -3.30
CA HIS A 124 -10.43 -10.67 -4.35
C HIS A 124 -9.27 -11.58 -3.84
N PRO A 125 -8.47 -12.17 -4.75
CA PRO A 125 -7.25 -12.88 -4.39
C PRO A 125 -6.19 -11.92 -3.83
N CYS A 126 -6.08 -11.86 -2.51
CA CYS A 126 -5.06 -11.10 -1.79
C CYS A 126 -3.74 -11.88 -1.73
N LYS A 127 -2.63 -11.22 -2.07
CA LYS A 127 -1.28 -11.80 -2.00
C LYS A 127 -0.60 -11.57 -0.65
N GLU A 128 -0.91 -10.47 0.02
CA GLU A 128 -0.30 -10.12 1.30
C GLU A 128 -1.20 -9.20 2.12
N LEU A 129 -0.98 -9.21 3.43
CA LEU A 129 -1.47 -8.21 4.37
C LEU A 129 -0.27 -7.43 4.92
N VAL A 130 -0.41 -6.11 4.97
CA VAL A 130 0.56 -5.22 5.62
C VAL A 130 -0.21 -4.37 6.62
N TRP A 131 0.25 -4.27 7.86
CA TRP A 131 -0.40 -3.42 8.84
C TRP A 131 0.60 -2.65 9.69
N VAL A 132 0.12 -1.51 10.19
CA VAL A 132 0.86 -0.61 11.07
C VAL A 132 -0.05 -0.20 12.22
N HIS A 133 0.48 -0.19 13.43
CA HIS A 133 -0.21 0.33 14.60
C HIS A 133 0.50 1.58 15.12
N HIS A 134 -0.18 2.72 14.97
CA HIS A 134 0.32 4.07 15.21
C HIS A 134 -0.08 4.58 16.59
N LEU A 135 0.85 4.93 17.47
CA LEU A 135 0.56 5.22 18.90
C LEU A 135 -0.04 6.61 19.18
N GLY A 136 -0.02 7.52 18.21
CA GLY A 136 -0.58 8.86 18.33
C GLY A 136 0.49 9.96 18.19
N GLY A 137 0.23 10.90 17.29
CA GLY A 137 1.17 11.93 16.83
C GLY A 137 0.74 12.38 15.44
N VAL A 138 0.86 13.68 15.11
CA VAL A 138 0.14 14.36 14.02
C VAL A 138 0.58 13.95 12.60
N GLN A 139 1.49 12.99 12.42
CA GLN A 139 2.09 12.72 11.12
C GLN A 139 1.56 11.41 10.52
N PRO A 140 0.72 11.44 9.46
CA PRO A 140 0.25 10.24 8.75
C PRO A 140 1.37 9.49 8.01
N SER A 141 2.59 10.03 7.98
CA SER A 141 3.71 9.55 7.18
C SER A 141 4.84 8.90 7.98
N ASP A 142 4.82 9.01 9.31
CA ASP A 142 5.82 8.37 10.15
C ASP A 142 5.26 7.06 10.71
N PHE A 143 5.55 5.96 10.03
CA PHE A 143 5.23 4.62 10.52
C PHE A 143 6.35 4.03 11.38
N SER A 144 7.36 4.84 11.73
CA SER A 144 8.54 4.48 12.50
C SER A 144 8.58 5.10 13.91
N ASP A 145 7.45 5.66 14.36
CA ASP A 145 7.21 6.38 15.62
C ASP A 145 7.73 5.71 16.90
N SER A 146 8.08 4.44 16.85
CA SER A 146 8.67 3.73 17.97
C SER A 146 9.84 2.89 17.50
N ALA A 147 11.02 3.14 18.09
CA ALA A 147 12.17 2.24 18.07
C ALA A 147 11.88 0.85 18.70
N ALA A 148 10.62 0.54 18.98
CA ALA A 148 10.12 -0.65 19.63
C ALA A 148 8.81 -1.12 18.95
N ASP A 149 8.55 -2.42 19.04
CA ASP A 149 7.34 -3.04 18.49
C ASP A 149 6.07 -2.55 19.22
N THR A 150 5.11 -2.06 18.44
CA THR A 150 3.81 -1.64 18.97
C THR A 150 2.81 -2.79 19.03
N VAL A 151 3.01 -3.82 18.20
CA VAL A 151 2.27 -5.08 18.21
C VAL A 151 3.07 -6.12 19.00
N VAL A 152 2.51 -6.60 20.11
CA VAL A 152 3.12 -7.63 20.95
C VAL A 152 2.96 -9.00 20.32
N ASP A 153 1.71 -9.35 19.96
CA ASP A 153 1.35 -10.63 19.35
C ASP A 153 0.27 -10.44 18.30
N ALA A 154 0.25 -11.31 17.29
CA ALA A 154 -0.80 -11.32 16.28
C ALA A 154 -1.20 -12.74 15.87
N LYS A 155 -2.47 -12.90 15.48
CA LYS A 155 -2.99 -14.06 14.78
C LYS A 155 -4.08 -13.72 13.77
N LEU A 156 -4.15 -14.50 12.70
CA LEU A 156 -5.20 -14.39 11.68
C LEU A 156 -6.21 -15.52 11.84
N GLN A 157 -7.49 -15.18 11.87
CA GLN A 157 -8.59 -16.13 11.83
C GLN A 157 -9.39 -16.00 10.54
N LEU A 158 -9.70 -17.12 9.92
CA LEU A 158 -10.57 -17.21 8.74
C LEU A 158 -11.73 -18.14 9.08
N ASN A 159 -12.96 -17.65 8.96
CA ASN A 159 -14.20 -18.34 9.31
C ASN A 159 -14.18 -18.93 10.74
N GLY A 160 -13.60 -18.19 11.69
CA GLY A 160 -13.48 -18.58 13.10
C GLY A 160 -12.37 -19.59 13.42
N GLN A 161 -11.64 -20.08 12.42
CA GLN A 161 -10.50 -20.99 12.61
C GLN A 161 -9.18 -20.24 12.54
N ASP A 162 -8.24 -20.60 13.42
CA ASP A 162 -6.89 -20.04 13.43
C ASP A 162 -6.14 -20.49 12.16
N ARG A 163 -5.76 -19.52 11.30
CA ARG A 163 -4.96 -19.79 10.10
C ARG A 163 -3.53 -20.17 10.45
N PHE A 164 -3.03 -19.67 11.58
CA PHE A 164 -1.76 -20.01 12.20
C PHE A 164 -1.83 -19.73 13.71
N SER A 165 -0.97 -20.39 14.48
CA SER A 165 -0.86 -20.15 15.93
C SER A 165 -0.31 -18.75 16.20
N THR A 166 -0.74 -18.08 17.27
CA THR A 166 -0.24 -16.75 17.68
C THR A 166 1.28 -16.65 17.61
N ARG A 167 1.78 -15.57 17.02
CA ARG A 167 3.21 -15.25 16.92
C ARG A 167 3.48 -13.83 17.44
N PRO A 168 4.68 -13.56 17.96
CA PRO A 168 5.07 -12.22 18.38
C PRO A 168 5.10 -11.25 17.20
N GLY A 169 4.89 -9.96 17.43
CA GLY A 169 4.93 -8.92 16.39
C GLY A 169 6.24 -8.91 15.59
N SER A 170 7.36 -9.12 16.27
CA SER A 170 8.70 -9.22 15.65
C SER A 170 8.81 -10.32 14.58
N TYR A 171 7.99 -11.38 14.66
CA TYR A 171 7.92 -12.39 13.59
C TYR A 171 7.41 -11.78 12.28
N PHE A 172 6.38 -10.92 12.34
CA PHE A 172 5.79 -10.27 11.16
C PHE A 172 6.61 -9.07 10.67
N ASN A 173 7.47 -8.49 11.51
CA ASN A 173 8.39 -7.43 11.09
C ASN A 173 9.70 -7.98 10.52
N LEU A 174 10.27 -9.05 11.09
CA LEU A 174 11.59 -9.56 10.72
C LEU A 174 11.52 -10.83 9.86
N VAL A 175 10.83 -11.87 10.34
CA VAL A 175 10.89 -13.21 9.73
C VAL A 175 10.09 -13.28 8.44
N GLN A 176 8.88 -12.72 8.42
CA GLN A 176 8.03 -12.67 7.22
C GLN A 176 8.70 -11.91 6.07
N PRO A 177 9.21 -10.67 6.28
CA PRO A 177 10.01 -9.98 5.27
C PRO A 177 11.29 -10.72 4.88
N TYR A 178 12.02 -11.33 5.83
CA TYR A 178 13.21 -12.13 5.50
C TYR A 178 12.90 -13.31 4.57
N GLN A 179 11.72 -13.94 4.71
CA GLN A 179 11.33 -15.10 3.90
C GLN A 179 10.79 -14.73 2.52
N HIS A 180 10.11 -13.59 2.39
CA HIS A 180 9.28 -13.29 1.21
C HIS A 180 9.63 -11.97 0.51
N HIS A 181 10.38 -11.09 1.16
CA HIS A 181 10.73 -9.75 0.65
C HIS A 181 12.23 -9.59 0.46
N THR A 182 12.61 -8.64 -0.39
CA THR A 182 14.03 -8.32 -0.62
C THR A 182 14.66 -7.56 0.53
N ARG A 183 13.86 -6.88 1.36
CA ARG A 183 14.33 -6.08 2.48
C ARG A 183 13.39 -6.14 3.67
N ILE A 184 13.97 -6.11 4.86
CA ILE A 184 13.25 -5.96 6.13
C ILE A 184 12.89 -4.48 6.33
N PRO A 185 11.61 -4.14 6.56
CA PRO A 185 11.19 -2.76 6.81
C PRO A 185 11.67 -2.26 8.18
N SER A 186 11.49 -0.97 8.45
CA SER A 186 11.68 -0.42 9.80
C SER A 186 10.73 -1.08 10.79
N VAL A 187 11.10 -1.06 12.08
CA VAL A 187 10.24 -1.51 13.17
C VAL A 187 8.91 -0.75 13.12
N GLY A 188 7.80 -1.45 13.39
CA GLY A 188 6.44 -0.90 13.33
C GLY A 188 5.65 -1.28 12.07
N ILE A 189 6.31 -1.79 11.03
CA ILE A 189 5.65 -2.32 9.84
C ILE A 189 5.59 -3.84 9.91
N TYR A 190 4.39 -4.39 9.89
CA TYR A 190 4.15 -5.83 10.02
C TYR A 190 3.58 -6.40 8.73
N VAL A 191 4.12 -7.54 8.31
CA VAL A 191 3.76 -8.17 7.03
C VAL A 191 3.39 -9.62 7.25
N TYR A 192 2.40 -10.09 6.51
CA TYR A 192 2.09 -11.50 6.36
C TYR A 192 1.77 -11.81 4.90
N SER A 193 2.62 -12.63 4.27
CA SER A 193 2.47 -13.01 2.87
C SER A 193 1.66 -14.31 2.72
N PHE A 194 0.74 -14.33 1.76
CA PHE A 194 0.12 -15.56 1.23
C PHE A 194 0.83 -16.08 -0.02
N ALA A 195 1.72 -15.28 -0.61
CA ALA A 195 2.51 -15.58 -1.79
C ALA A 195 3.92 -16.04 -1.41
N LEU A 196 4.55 -16.84 -2.27
CA LEU A 196 5.97 -17.16 -2.13
C LEU A 196 6.84 -15.92 -2.37
N ASN A 197 6.53 -15.17 -3.44
CA ASN A 197 7.22 -13.98 -3.89
C ASN A 197 6.21 -12.83 -4.12
N PRO A 198 5.76 -12.12 -3.06
CA PRO A 198 4.77 -11.05 -3.16
C PRO A 198 5.23 -9.83 -3.99
N GLU A 199 6.54 -9.59 -4.10
CA GLU A 199 7.10 -8.48 -4.89
C GLU A 199 7.10 -8.76 -6.41
N ALA A 200 7.03 -10.02 -6.80
CA ALA A 200 7.02 -10.40 -8.20
C ALA A 200 5.63 -10.16 -8.80
N HIS A 201 5.61 -9.73 -10.07
CA HIS A 201 4.36 -9.58 -10.81
C HIS A 201 3.67 -10.93 -11.05
N GLN A 202 4.46 -11.99 -11.25
CA GLN A 202 3.93 -13.33 -11.46
C GLN A 202 3.30 -13.85 -10.16
N PRO A 203 2.01 -14.25 -10.16
CA PRO A 203 1.36 -14.79 -8.98
C PRO A 203 2.06 -16.04 -8.47
N SER A 204 2.31 -16.07 -7.17
CA SER A 204 3.03 -17.16 -6.50
C SER A 204 2.33 -17.63 -5.21
N GLY A 205 1.03 -17.34 -5.09
CA GLY A 205 0.18 -17.70 -3.96
C GLY A 205 -0.75 -16.56 -3.57
N THR A 206 -2.00 -16.88 -3.23
CA THR A 206 -3.02 -15.89 -2.85
C THR A 206 -4.06 -16.54 -1.94
N VAL A 207 -4.73 -15.74 -1.12
CA VAL A 207 -5.98 -16.10 -0.45
C VAL A 207 -7.13 -15.34 -1.09
N ASN A 208 -8.19 -16.03 -1.51
CA ASN A 208 -9.37 -15.38 -2.07
C ASN A 208 -10.28 -14.88 -0.95
N MET A 209 -10.14 -13.61 -0.58
CA MET A 209 -10.90 -12.99 0.52
C MET A 209 -12.39 -12.86 0.18
N SER A 210 -12.77 -12.77 -1.10
CA SER A 210 -14.20 -12.78 -1.50
C SER A 210 -14.91 -14.12 -1.24
N ARG A 211 -14.18 -15.18 -0.88
CA ARG A 211 -14.75 -16.48 -0.51
C ARG A 211 -14.72 -16.74 0.99
N ILE A 212 -14.28 -15.76 1.78
CA ILE A 212 -14.15 -15.86 3.23
C ILE A 212 -15.23 -14.98 3.84
N ASP A 213 -16.14 -15.59 4.60
CA ASP A 213 -17.26 -14.87 5.21
C ASP A 213 -16.79 -13.99 6.38
N ASN A 214 -15.78 -14.45 7.13
CA ASN A 214 -15.22 -13.71 8.25
C ASN A 214 -13.70 -13.87 8.32
N ALA A 215 -12.98 -12.81 7.94
CA ALA A 215 -11.56 -12.66 8.21
C ALA A 215 -11.37 -11.70 9.40
N THR A 216 -10.67 -12.15 10.44
CA THR A 216 -10.38 -11.36 11.64
C THR A 216 -8.89 -11.39 11.95
N LEU A 217 -8.26 -10.22 12.01
CA LEU A 217 -6.91 -10.02 12.52
C LEU A 217 -6.99 -9.72 14.02
N GLN A 218 -6.48 -10.63 14.84
CA GLN A 218 -6.42 -10.46 16.29
C GLN A 218 -5.03 -10.02 16.70
N LEU A 219 -4.95 -8.90 17.42
CA LEU A 219 -3.70 -8.26 17.82
C LEU A 219 -3.70 -8.05 19.33
N THR A 220 -2.54 -8.23 19.95
CA THR A 220 -2.23 -7.68 21.27
C THR A 220 -1.33 -6.48 21.04
N LEU A 221 -1.84 -5.30 21.35
CA LEU A 221 -1.18 -4.02 21.14
C LEU A 221 -0.60 -3.51 22.46
N SER A 222 0.46 -2.73 22.38
CA SER A 222 1.18 -2.19 23.55
C SER A 222 0.50 -0.97 24.20
N ALA A 223 -0.28 -0.22 23.41
CA ALA A 223 -0.98 0.99 23.84
C ALA A 223 -2.15 1.31 22.88
N ALA A 224 -2.90 2.36 23.21
CA ALA A 224 -3.91 2.94 22.31
C ALA A 224 -3.25 3.59 21.09
N GLY A 225 -4.04 3.76 20.03
CA GLY A 225 -3.51 4.24 18.77
C GLY A 225 -4.48 4.10 17.60
N SER A 226 -3.92 4.05 16.40
CA SER A 226 -4.64 3.84 15.16
C SER A 226 -4.03 2.70 14.36
N LEU A 227 -4.84 1.69 14.06
CA LEU A 227 -4.47 0.53 13.27
C LEU A 227 -4.81 0.79 11.79
N HIS A 228 -3.81 0.61 10.93
CA HIS A 228 -3.96 0.68 9.48
C HIS A 228 -3.67 -0.69 8.90
N VAL A 229 -4.64 -1.29 8.19
CA VAL A 229 -4.47 -2.59 7.55
C VAL A 229 -4.66 -2.45 6.05
N TYR A 230 -3.65 -2.86 5.31
CA TYR A 230 -3.58 -2.85 3.86
C TYR A 230 -3.58 -4.29 3.35
N ALA A 231 -4.20 -4.49 2.20
CA ALA A 231 -4.08 -5.73 1.44
C ALA A 231 -3.79 -5.41 -0.02
N VAL A 232 -2.91 -6.20 -0.64
CA VAL A 232 -2.70 -6.12 -2.08
C VAL A 232 -3.39 -7.30 -2.73
N ASN A 233 -4.27 -7.03 -3.69
CA ASN A 233 -5.03 -8.05 -4.39
C ASN A 233 -4.81 -8.00 -5.90
N TYR A 234 -5.06 -9.13 -6.55
CA TYR A 234 -5.14 -9.20 -8.00
C TYR A 234 -6.54 -8.86 -8.51
N ASN A 235 -6.59 -8.31 -9.72
CA ASN A 235 -7.80 -8.16 -10.53
C ASN A 235 -7.41 -8.26 -12.01
N VAL A 236 -8.39 -8.32 -12.91
CA VAL A 236 -8.15 -8.36 -14.36
C VAL A 236 -8.73 -7.10 -14.98
N LEU A 237 -7.88 -6.30 -15.64
CA LEU A 237 -8.30 -5.18 -16.48
C LEU A 237 -8.49 -5.68 -17.91
N ARG A 238 -9.71 -5.57 -18.43
CA ARG A 238 -10.04 -5.89 -19.82
C ARG A 238 -10.12 -4.60 -20.62
N VAL A 239 -9.46 -4.57 -21.77
CA VAL A 239 -9.50 -3.44 -22.71
C VAL A 239 -9.96 -3.95 -24.07
N MET A 240 -11.08 -3.44 -24.55
CA MET A 240 -11.65 -3.79 -25.85
C MET A 240 -12.44 -2.61 -26.41
N ALA A 241 -12.39 -2.43 -27.74
CA ALA A 241 -13.23 -1.48 -28.46
C ALA A 241 -13.13 -0.03 -27.93
N GLY A 242 -11.93 0.40 -27.52
CA GLY A 242 -11.69 1.74 -27.03
C GLY A 242 -12.05 1.97 -25.55
N MET A 243 -12.47 0.94 -24.82
CA MET A 243 -12.90 1.05 -23.41
C MET A 243 -12.18 0.03 -22.53
N GLY A 244 -11.82 0.45 -21.31
CA GLY A 244 -11.26 -0.39 -20.26
C GLY A 244 -12.26 -0.64 -19.12
N GLY A 245 -12.25 -1.83 -18.54
CA GLY A 245 -13.07 -2.18 -17.38
C GLY A 245 -12.45 -3.30 -16.54
N LEU A 246 -12.69 -3.25 -15.22
CA LEU A 246 -12.31 -4.33 -14.31
C LEU A 246 -13.25 -5.52 -14.46
N ALA A 247 -12.70 -6.73 -14.45
CA ALA A 247 -13.50 -7.95 -14.55
C ALA A 247 -14.29 -8.25 -13.26
N TYR A 248 -13.78 -7.81 -12.11
CA TYR A 248 -14.40 -8.03 -10.80
C TYR A 248 -14.51 -6.71 -10.04
N SER A 249 -15.67 -6.45 -9.41
CA SER A 249 -16.02 -5.16 -8.80
C SER A 249 -16.39 -5.23 -7.30
N ASN A 250 -16.14 -6.36 -6.64
CA ASN A 250 -16.59 -6.62 -5.27
C ASN A 250 -15.79 -5.87 -4.21
#